data_AF-A0A9N9G0P0-F1
#
_entry.id   AF-A0A9N9G0P0-F1
#
_cell.length_a   1.000
_cell.length_b   1.000
_cell.length_c   1.000
_cell.angle_alpha   90.00
_cell.angle_beta   90.00
_cell.angle_gamma   90.00
#
_symmetry.space_group_name_H-M   'P 1'
#
loop_
_entity.id
_entity.type
_entity.pdbx_description
1 polymer ?
#
loop_
_entity_poly.entity_id
_entity_poly.type
_entity_poly.pdbx_seq_one_letter_code
_entity_poly.pdbx_strand_id
1 'polypeptide(L)'
;MVKTASSKVGRGVVYVDVPACNDNLDEEFGVAFGALKAFKRGAKVYKAKHGRPAVIVYDNVSQLIPKHPGILDTLQDDAKKSSDDHLYIAVFVSSEGVVPRRVESRSSWSRAKNPPIEIGDLNEEESIKYLTEIHKITEKAEELYQLVGGRILELKDVATDFLSGQSIEDIREKILLEPHNKLNSAKILEGQKHHEAGKRVIDALLRSKEINIDEFRKLFANEEEYGETLEANMFAFHPSINTVGFQSQSIEYYIRKNYDGFADLVSLSSNYASTSKS
;
A
#
# COMPACT_ATOMS: atom_id res chain seq x y z
N MET A 1 -7.71 -8.71 -4.62
CA MET A 1 -7.44 -10.09 -4.15
C MET A 1 -8.42 -10.55 -3.08
N VAL A 2 -8.59 -9.81 -1.98
CA VAL A 2 -9.40 -10.21 -0.82
C VAL A 2 -10.87 -10.44 -1.17
N LYS A 3 -11.48 -9.58 -1.98
CA LYS A 3 -12.86 -9.76 -2.50
C LYS A 3 -13.07 -11.12 -3.18
N THR A 4 -12.14 -11.53 -4.02
CA THR A 4 -12.18 -12.82 -4.75
C THR A 4 -11.97 -14.01 -3.81
N ALA A 5 -11.13 -13.87 -2.78
CA ALA A 5 -10.99 -14.91 -1.77
C ALA A 5 -12.29 -15.07 -0.96
N SER A 6 -12.90 -13.95 -0.52
CA SER A 6 -14.16 -13.94 0.22
C SER A 6 -15.30 -14.62 -0.53
N SER A 7 -15.40 -14.44 -1.85
CA SER A 7 -16.44 -15.09 -2.66
C SER A 7 -16.26 -16.61 -2.79
N LYS A 8 -15.02 -17.12 -2.68
CA LYS A 8 -14.71 -18.56 -2.71
C LYS A 8 -15.00 -19.27 -1.38
N VAL A 9 -14.92 -18.57 -0.24
CA VAL A 9 -15.22 -19.14 1.09
C VAL A 9 -16.72 -19.47 1.24
N GLY A 10 -17.59 -18.80 0.46
CA GLY A 10 -19.02 -19.05 0.46
C GLY A 10 -19.74 -18.32 1.60
N ARG A 11 -20.42 -19.06 2.49
CA ARG A 11 -21.26 -18.46 3.55
C ARG A 11 -20.43 -18.03 4.76
N GLY A 12 -20.88 -16.97 5.43
CA GLY A 12 -20.33 -16.51 6.70
C GLY A 12 -19.23 -15.45 6.59
N VAL A 13 -18.99 -14.91 5.39
CA VAL A 13 -18.09 -13.78 5.16
C VAL A 13 -18.90 -12.60 4.62
N VAL A 14 -18.73 -11.42 5.21
CA VAL A 14 -19.21 -10.15 4.67
C VAL A 14 -18.00 -9.32 4.26
N TYR A 15 -18.04 -8.78 3.05
CA TYR A 15 -17.00 -7.92 2.51
C TYR A 15 -17.55 -6.50 2.40
N VAL A 16 -16.83 -5.54 2.98
CA VAL A 16 -17.14 -4.12 3.00
C VAL A 16 -15.99 -3.40 2.32
N ASP A 17 -16.28 -2.73 1.21
CA ASP A 17 -15.33 -1.85 0.53
C ASP A 17 -15.55 -0.44 1.05
N VAL A 18 -14.54 0.14 1.71
CA VAL A 18 -14.64 1.51 2.22
C VAL A 18 -14.45 2.48 1.04
N PRO A 19 -15.45 3.32 0.73
CA PRO A 19 -15.34 4.25 -0.38
C PRO A 19 -14.33 5.35 -0.10
N ALA A 20 -13.85 5.99 -1.17
CA ALA A 20 -13.00 7.17 -1.07
C ALA A 20 -13.69 8.30 -0.29
N CYS A 21 -12.89 9.05 0.47
CA CYS A 21 -13.36 9.99 1.47
C CYS A 21 -14.17 11.19 0.90
N ASN A 22 -15.51 11.13 0.93
CA ASN A 22 -16.41 12.25 0.55
C ASN A 22 -17.11 12.86 1.78
N ASP A 23 -17.68 14.06 1.63
CA ASP A 23 -18.22 14.82 2.77
C ASP A 23 -19.54 14.25 3.33
N ASN A 24 -20.14 13.23 2.70
CA ASN A 24 -21.39 12.57 3.13
C ASN A 24 -21.16 11.28 3.93
N LEU A 25 -19.90 10.97 4.26
CA LEU A 25 -19.52 9.71 4.88
C LEU A 25 -20.18 9.46 6.23
N ASP A 26 -20.51 10.50 7.00
CA ASP A 26 -21.19 10.32 8.29
C ASP A 26 -22.60 9.73 8.12
N GLU A 27 -23.32 10.10 7.06
CA GLU A 27 -24.65 9.54 6.74
C GLU A 27 -24.53 8.11 6.20
N GLU A 28 -23.57 7.87 5.29
CA GLU A 28 -23.26 6.54 4.77
C GLU A 28 -22.85 5.56 5.88
N PHE A 29 -22.06 6.03 6.86
CA PHE A 29 -21.68 5.23 8.02
C PHE A 29 -22.81 5.08 9.03
N GLY A 30 -23.75 6.02 9.14
CA GLY A 30 -25.00 5.82 9.88
C GLY A 30 -25.77 4.58 9.39
N VAL A 31 -25.91 4.46 8.07
CA VAL A 31 -26.46 3.25 7.43
C VAL A 31 -25.57 2.03 7.66
N ALA A 32 -24.25 2.19 7.55
CA ALA A 32 -23.29 1.11 7.77
C ALA A 32 -23.32 0.55 9.21
N PHE A 33 -23.55 1.39 10.23
CA PHE A 33 -23.72 0.93 11.61
C PHE A 33 -25.03 0.17 11.80
N GLY A 34 -26.08 0.53 11.08
CA GLY A 34 -27.31 -0.27 10.97
C GLY A 34 -27.03 -1.65 10.37
N ALA A 35 -26.27 -1.70 9.28
CA ALA A 35 -25.83 -2.94 8.65
C ALA A 35 -24.94 -3.78 9.59
N LEU A 36 -24.03 -3.17 10.34
CA LEU A 36 -23.19 -3.85 11.33
C LEU A 36 -24.03 -4.48 12.45
N LYS A 37 -25.06 -3.79 12.95
CA LYS A 37 -26.00 -4.37 13.92
C LYS A 37 -26.75 -5.58 13.34
N ALA A 38 -27.17 -5.51 12.07
CA ALA A 38 -27.78 -6.64 11.38
C ALA A 38 -26.80 -7.81 11.22
N PHE A 39 -25.57 -7.52 10.80
CA PHE A 39 -24.49 -8.51 10.70
C PHE A 39 -24.25 -9.21 12.04
N LYS A 40 -24.14 -8.47 13.14
CA LYS A 40 -23.92 -9.05 14.48
C LYS A 40 -25.05 -10.00 14.90
N ARG A 41 -26.30 -9.69 14.57
CA ARG A 41 -27.43 -10.63 14.77
C ARG A 41 -27.26 -11.89 13.92
N GLY A 42 -26.91 -11.73 12.64
CA GLY A 42 -26.60 -12.84 11.74
C GLY A 42 -25.41 -13.69 12.23
N ALA A 43 -24.36 -13.06 12.75
CA ALA A 43 -23.16 -13.72 13.26
C ALA A 43 -23.47 -14.61 14.47
N LYS A 44 -24.37 -14.18 15.37
CA LYS A 44 -24.85 -15.03 16.48
C LYS A 44 -25.50 -16.31 15.98
N VAL A 45 -26.41 -16.19 15.02
CA VAL A 45 -27.12 -17.33 14.41
C VAL A 45 -26.13 -18.23 13.66
N TYR A 46 -25.22 -17.64 12.89
CA TYR A 46 -24.19 -18.36 12.16
C TYR A 46 -23.28 -19.16 13.10
N LYS A 47 -22.79 -18.53 14.18
CA LYS A 47 -21.96 -19.18 15.20
C LYS A 47 -22.68 -20.35 15.87
N ALA A 48 -23.94 -20.16 16.28
CA ALA A 48 -24.75 -21.23 16.88
C ALA A 48 -24.94 -22.43 15.93
N LYS A 49 -25.11 -22.17 14.62
CA LYS A 49 -25.31 -23.20 13.61
C LYS A 49 -24.03 -23.92 13.19
N HIS A 50 -22.91 -23.20 13.10
CA HIS A 50 -21.68 -23.70 12.48
C HIS A 50 -20.53 -23.93 13.46
N GLY A 51 -20.69 -23.59 14.74
CA GLY A 51 -19.66 -23.75 15.77
C GLY A 51 -18.44 -22.84 15.60
N ARG A 52 -18.48 -21.89 14.65
CA ARG A 52 -17.38 -20.97 14.34
C ARG A 52 -17.89 -19.55 14.07
N PRO A 53 -17.11 -18.50 14.39
CA PRO A 53 -17.51 -17.11 14.16
C PRO A 53 -17.72 -16.81 12.67
N ALA A 54 -18.59 -15.84 12.38
CA ALA A 54 -18.64 -15.20 11.06
C ALA A 54 -17.42 -14.29 10.86
N VAL A 55 -17.14 -13.88 9.62
CA VAL A 55 -16.03 -12.98 9.27
C VAL A 55 -16.61 -11.73 8.61
N ILE A 56 -16.09 -10.57 9.00
CA ILE A 56 -16.28 -9.31 8.28
C ILE A 56 -14.92 -8.78 7.84
N VAL A 57 -14.84 -8.38 6.57
CA VAL A 57 -13.65 -7.79 5.96
C VAL A 57 -13.95 -6.34 5.64
N TYR A 58 -13.15 -5.43 6.19
CA TYR A 58 -13.14 -4.02 5.83
C TYR A 58 -11.94 -3.77 4.94
N ASP A 59 -12.19 -3.54 3.65
CA ASP A 59 -11.18 -3.22 2.66
C ASP A 59 -10.98 -1.71 2.53
N ASN A 60 -9.81 -1.28 2.05
CA ASN A 60 -9.47 0.13 1.83
C ASN A 60 -9.63 1.04 3.06
N VAL A 61 -9.34 0.55 4.27
CA VAL A 61 -9.58 1.33 5.50
C VAL A 61 -8.66 2.54 5.66
N SER A 62 -7.61 2.64 4.84
CA SER A 62 -6.76 3.84 4.79
C SER A 62 -7.53 5.08 4.32
N GLN A 63 -8.58 4.90 3.52
CA GLN A 63 -9.44 5.98 3.07
C GLN A 63 -10.13 6.73 4.22
N LEU A 64 -10.25 6.11 5.42
CA LEU A 64 -10.85 6.75 6.59
C LEU A 64 -9.90 7.75 7.27
N ILE A 65 -8.59 7.58 7.14
CA ILE A 65 -7.61 8.32 7.95
C ILE A 65 -7.66 9.83 7.71
N PRO A 66 -7.72 10.34 6.46
CA PRO A 66 -7.57 11.78 6.22
C PRO A 66 -8.73 12.63 6.75
N LYS A 67 -9.99 12.15 6.69
CA LYS A 67 -11.17 12.93 7.09
C LYS A 67 -11.99 12.33 8.24
N HIS A 68 -12.09 11.00 8.33
CA HIS A 68 -12.95 10.34 9.33
C HIS A 68 -12.21 9.28 10.16
N PRO A 69 -11.07 9.61 10.79
CA PRO A 69 -10.26 8.64 11.51
C PRO A 69 -11.00 8.02 12.72
N GLY A 70 -11.98 8.72 13.29
CA GLY A 70 -12.84 8.21 14.38
C GLY A 70 -13.75 7.04 13.99
N ILE A 71 -14.02 6.86 12.70
CA ILE A 71 -14.78 5.70 12.19
C ILE A 71 -13.94 4.43 12.34
N LEU A 72 -12.67 4.48 11.93
CA LEU A 72 -11.75 3.35 12.10
C LEU A 72 -11.60 2.99 13.58
N ASP A 73 -11.52 3.99 14.46
CA ASP A 73 -11.46 3.78 15.92
C ASP A 73 -12.71 3.06 16.44
N THR A 74 -13.88 3.47 15.98
CA THR A 74 -15.16 2.84 16.36
C THR A 74 -15.23 1.39 15.88
N LEU A 75 -14.80 1.11 14.66
CA LEU A 75 -14.74 -0.24 14.11
C LEU A 75 -13.77 -1.13 14.88
N GLN A 76 -12.62 -0.58 15.30
CA GLN A 76 -11.65 -1.30 16.13
C GLN A 76 -12.21 -1.64 17.51
N ASP A 77 -12.90 -0.69 18.16
CA ASP A 77 -13.52 -0.94 19.47
C ASP A 77 -14.62 -2.00 19.39
N ASP A 78 -15.41 -2.01 18.30
CA ASP A 78 -16.41 -3.07 18.06
C ASP A 78 -15.77 -4.43 17.79
N ALA A 79 -14.70 -4.45 16.99
CA ALA A 79 -13.92 -5.66 16.71
C ALA A 79 -13.30 -6.24 17.98
N LYS A 80 -12.75 -5.40 18.86
CA LYS A 80 -12.23 -5.80 20.18
C LYS A 80 -13.31 -6.50 21.00
N LYS A 81 -14.48 -5.87 21.14
CA LYS A 81 -15.62 -6.46 21.87
C LYS A 81 -16.06 -7.79 21.27
N SER A 82 -16.13 -7.86 19.94
CA SER A 82 -16.46 -9.09 19.24
C SER A 82 -15.43 -10.21 19.48
N SER A 83 -14.15 -9.87 19.55
CA SER A 83 -13.08 -10.82 19.85
C SER A 83 -13.22 -11.40 21.26
N ASP A 84 -13.45 -10.54 22.26
CA ASP A 84 -13.70 -10.99 23.64
C ASP A 84 -14.95 -11.90 23.73
N ASP A 85 -16.05 -11.52 23.05
CA ASP A 85 -17.29 -12.30 22.98
C ASP A 85 -17.22 -13.51 22.01
N HIS A 86 -16.12 -13.65 21.27
CA HIS A 86 -15.91 -14.61 20.19
C HIS A 86 -17.05 -14.59 19.14
N LEU A 87 -17.64 -13.43 18.85
CA LEU A 87 -18.86 -13.32 18.04
C LEU A 87 -18.59 -13.42 16.53
N TYR A 88 -17.65 -12.62 16.04
CA TYR A 88 -17.17 -12.58 14.66
C TYR A 88 -15.69 -12.17 14.62
N ILE A 89 -15.02 -12.49 13.51
CA ILE A 89 -13.65 -12.06 13.21
C ILE A 89 -13.70 -10.83 12.31
N ALA A 90 -12.99 -9.77 12.69
CA ALA A 90 -12.79 -8.59 11.84
C ALA A 90 -11.44 -8.69 11.12
N VAL A 91 -11.42 -8.40 9.82
CA VAL A 91 -10.20 -8.27 9.02
C VAL A 91 -10.17 -6.85 8.47
N PHE A 92 -9.13 -6.08 8.83
CA PHE A 92 -8.88 -4.75 8.29
C PHE A 92 -7.79 -4.85 7.23
N VAL A 93 -8.07 -4.36 6.02
CA VAL A 93 -7.13 -4.39 4.88
C VAL A 93 -6.76 -2.95 4.53
N SER A 94 -5.45 -2.69 4.48
CA SER A 94 -4.88 -1.38 4.17
C SER A 94 -3.61 -1.54 3.34
N SER A 95 -3.36 -0.57 2.47
CA SER A 95 -2.14 -0.44 1.65
C SER A 95 -1.20 0.65 2.15
N GLU A 96 -1.54 1.38 3.22
CA GLU A 96 -0.83 2.58 3.66
C GLU A 96 -0.21 2.39 5.05
N GLY A 97 1.03 2.85 5.22
CA GLY A 97 1.79 2.74 6.47
C GLY A 97 1.20 3.51 7.66
N VAL A 98 0.25 4.42 7.41
CA VAL A 98 -0.40 5.21 8.48
C VAL A 98 -1.43 4.38 9.25
N VAL A 99 -2.09 3.41 8.60
CA VAL A 99 -3.12 2.60 9.25
C VAL A 99 -2.54 1.70 10.35
N PRO A 100 -1.50 0.87 10.10
CA PRO A 100 -0.88 0.07 11.17
C PRO A 100 -0.50 0.91 12.39
N ARG A 101 0.12 2.07 12.18
CA ARG A 101 0.48 3.01 13.26
C ARG A 101 -0.73 3.47 14.08
N ARG A 102 -1.81 3.88 13.41
CA ARG A 102 -3.03 4.29 14.11
C ARG A 102 -3.63 3.15 14.91
N VAL A 103 -3.70 1.96 14.33
CA VAL A 103 -4.27 0.77 14.98
C VAL A 103 -3.42 0.38 16.20
N GLU A 104 -2.09 0.42 16.10
CA GLU A 104 -1.15 0.14 17.19
C GLU A 104 -1.30 1.07 18.39
N SER A 105 -1.65 2.34 18.16
CA SER A 105 -1.87 3.32 19.23
C SER A 105 -3.07 3.01 20.15
N ARG A 106 -3.92 2.07 19.75
CA ARG A 106 -5.20 1.77 20.41
C ARG A 106 -5.11 0.48 21.22
N SER A 107 -5.83 0.43 22.35
CA SER A 107 -5.89 -0.78 23.18
C SER A 107 -6.44 -2.02 22.45
N SER A 108 -7.21 -1.81 21.37
CA SER A 108 -7.76 -2.85 20.50
C SER A 108 -6.68 -3.66 19.78
N TRP A 109 -5.47 -3.10 19.61
CA TRP A 109 -4.32 -3.79 19.03
C TRP A 109 -3.95 -5.08 19.77
N SER A 110 -4.17 -5.14 21.09
CA SER A 110 -3.93 -6.34 21.89
C SER A 110 -4.75 -7.57 21.46
N ARG A 111 -5.81 -7.38 20.65
CA ARG A 111 -6.64 -8.45 20.08
C ARG A 111 -6.38 -8.72 18.61
N ALA A 112 -5.51 -7.94 17.98
CA ALA A 112 -5.09 -8.16 16.60
C ALA A 112 -4.06 -9.29 16.52
N LYS A 113 -3.92 -9.86 15.33
CA LYS A 113 -2.79 -10.73 15.01
C LYS A 113 -1.52 -9.87 15.01
N ASN A 114 -0.55 -10.23 15.85
CA ASN A 114 0.73 -9.55 15.98
C ASN A 114 1.89 -10.54 15.69
N PRO A 115 2.79 -10.24 14.72
CA PRO A 115 2.72 -9.12 13.79
C PRO A 115 1.51 -9.21 12.84
N PRO A 116 1.05 -8.09 12.27
CA PRO A 116 0.03 -8.10 11.23
C PRO A 116 0.50 -8.93 10.03
N ILE A 117 -0.47 -9.49 9.30
CA ILE A 117 -0.17 -10.24 8.09
C ILE A 117 0.15 -9.24 6.98
N GLU A 118 1.39 -9.22 6.55
CA GLU A 118 1.87 -8.40 5.46
C GLU A 118 1.88 -9.22 4.17
N ILE A 119 1.30 -8.66 3.11
CA ILE A 119 1.33 -9.25 1.77
C ILE A 119 2.30 -8.40 0.96
N GLY A 120 3.54 -8.88 0.89
CA GLY A 120 4.59 -8.25 0.11
C GLY A 120 4.51 -8.57 -1.38
N ASP A 121 5.50 -8.06 -2.09
CA ASP A 121 5.75 -8.38 -3.49
C ASP A 121 6.20 -9.85 -3.64
N LEU A 122 6.02 -10.40 -4.84
CA LEU A 122 6.56 -11.73 -5.18
C LEU A 122 8.08 -11.72 -5.08
N ASN A 123 8.69 -12.83 -4.67
CA ASN A 123 10.14 -12.94 -4.78
C ASN A 123 10.57 -13.11 -6.26
N GLU A 124 11.87 -13.08 -6.52
CA GLU A 124 12.43 -13.23 -7.88
C GLU A 124 11.93 -14.50 -8.57
N GLU A 125 12.02 -15.66 -7.91
CA GLU A 125 11.60 -16.93 -8.48
C GLU A 125 10.10 -16.95 -8.82
N GLU A 126 9.26 -16.45 -7.90
CA GLU A 126 7.81 -16.32 -8.09
C GLU A 126 7.47 -15.36 -9.24
N SER A 127 8.21 -14.25 -9.36
CA SER A 127 8.03 -13.25 -10.41
C SER A 127 8.41 -13.79 -11.78
N ILE A 128 9.53 -14.50 -11.87
CA ILE A 128 9.99 -15.14 -13.09
C ILE A 128 9.03 -16.25 -13.50
N LYS A 129 8.54 -17.07 -12.57
CA LYS A 129 7.46 -18.04 -12.84
C LYS A 129 6.18 -17.37 -13.32
N TYR A 130 5.77 -16.27 -12.70
CA TYR A 130 4.61 -15.51 -13.14
C TYR A 130 4.77 -15.02 -14.59
N LEU A 131 5.91 -14.45 -14.96
CA LEU A 131 6.17 -13.97 -16.33
C LEU A 131 6.28 -15.14 -17.35
N THR A 132 7.00 -16.20 -17.00
CA THR A 132 7.29 -17.32 -17.91
C THR A 132 6.13 -18.30 -18.04
N GLU A 133 5.46 -18.65 -16.95
CA GLU A 133 4.41 -19.68 -16.95
C GLU A 133 3.03 -19.10 -17.23
N ILE A 134 2.69 -17.93 -16.67
CA ILE A 134 1.37 -17.30 -16.86
C ILE A 134 1.34 -16.48 -18.14
N HIS A 135 2.35 -15.64 -18.37
CA HIS A 135 2.39 -14.72 -19.53
C HIS A 135 3.22 -15.22 -20.71
N LYS A 136 3.91 -16.36 -20.57
CA LYS A 136 4.72 -16.98 -21.64
C LYS A 136 5.86 -16.09 -22.17
N ILE A 137 6.39 -15.22 -21.32
CA ILE A 137 7.55 -14.38 -21.62
C ILE A 137 8.78 -15.09 -21.09
N THR A 138 9.63 -15.66 -21.96
CA THR A 138 10.81 -16.45 -21.53
C THR A 138 12.10 -15.63 -21.56
N GLU A 139 12.51 -15.16 -22.74
CA GLU A 139 13.83 -14.53 -22.93
C GLU A 139 14.00 -13.19 -22.20
N LYS A 140 12.90 -12.48 -21.94
CA LYS A 140 12.90 -11.14 -21.37
C LYS A 140 12.35 -11.07 -19.93
N ALA A 141 12.06 -12.21 -19.32
CA ALA A 141 11.47 -12.26 -17.98
C ALA A 141 12.36 -11.60 -16.92
N GLU A 142 13.66 -11.91 -16.93
CA GLU A 142 14.63 -11.33 -16.00
C GLU A 142 14.73 -9.81 -16.18
N GLU A 143 14.79 -9.33 -17.43
CA GLU A 143 14.89 -7.89 -17.71
C GLU A 143 13.65 -7.12 -17.24
N LEU A 144 12.45 -7.68 -17.44
CA LEU A 144 11.21 -7.09 -16.95
C LEU A 144 11.13 -7.14 -15.41
N TYR A 145 11.54 -8.24 -14.78
CA TYR A 145 11.61 -8.32 -13.32
C TYR A 145 12.58 -7.31 -12.74
N GLN A 146 13.77 -7.13 -13.31
CA GLN A 146 14.73 -6.14 -12.81
C GLN A 146 14.20 -4.70 -12.87
N LEU A 147 13.24 -4.43 -13.77
CA LEU A 147 12.63 -3.12 -13.98
C LEU A 147 11.54 -2.77 -12.95
N VAL A 148 10.69 -3.73 -12.59
CA VAL A 148 9.51 -3.50 -11.70
C VAL A 148 9.50 -4.32 -10.42
N GLY A 149 10.41 -5.27 -10.28
CA GLY A 149 10.45 -6.20 -9.18
C GLY A 149 9.26 -7.14 -9.13
N GLY A 150 8.87 -7.51 -7.92
CA GLY A 150 7.86 -8.54 -7.67
C GLY A 150 6.42 -8.05 -7.58
N ARG A 151 6.16 -6.75 -7.79
CA ARG A 151 4.82 -6.22 -7.62
C ARG A 151 3.90 -6.77 -8.72
N ILE A 152 2.92 -7.58 -8.32
CA ILE A 152 2.08 -8.32 -9.27
C ILE A 152 1.33 -7.43 -10.27
N LEU A 153 0.93 -6.22 -9.88
CA LEU A 153 0.27 -5.27 -10.78
C LEU A 153 1.27 -4.68 -11.79
N GLU A 154 2.45 -4.25 -11.34
CA GLU A 154 3.50 -3.75 -12.24
C GLU A 154 3.99 -4.87 -13.19
N LEU A 155 4.22 -6.09 -12.66
CA LEU A 155 4.53 -7.27 -13.45
C LEU A 155 3.48 -7.56 -14.53
N LYS A 156 2.19 -7.43 -14.20
CA LYS A 156 1.09 -7.61 -15.14
C LYS A 156 1.11 -6.53 -16.22
N ASP A 157 1.32 -5.27 -15.83
CA ASP A 157 1.30 -4.14 -16.74
C ASP A 157 2.45 -4.23 -17.74
N VAL A 158 3.68 -4.52 -17.27
CA VAL A 158 4.83 -4.68 -18.18
C VAL A 158 4.72 -5.91 -19.06
N ALA A 159 4.15 -7.01 -18.56
CA ALA A 159 3.88 -8.18 -19.38
C ALA A 159 2.85 -7.88 -20.49
N THR A 160 1.81 -7.11 -20.16
CA THR A 160 0.78 -6.70 -21.12
C THR A 160 1.37 -5.79 -22.19
N ASP A 161 2.15 -4.78 -21.79
CA ASP A 161 2.80 -3.86 -22.72
C ASP A 161 3.81 -4.61 -23.63
N PHE A 162 4.62 -5.50 -23.08
CA PHE A 162 5.58 -6.31 -23.84
C PHE A 162 4.88 -7.22 -24.86
N LEU A 163 3.82 -7.92 -24.45
CA LEU A 163 3.03 -8.78 -25.35
C LEU A 163 2.27 -7.98 -26.42
N SER A 164 2.03 -6.68 -26.20
CA SER A 164 1.46 -5.79 -27.21
C SER A 164 2.48 -5.32 -28.27
N GLY A 165 3.75 -5.73 -28.14
CA GLY A 165 4.82 -5.41 -29.07
C GLY A 165 5.62 -4.15 -28.75
N GLN A 166 5.43 -3.56 -27.56
CA GLN A 166 6.25 -2.44 -27.11
C GLN A 166 7.69 -2.91 -26.84
N SER A 167 8.66 -2.05 -27.17
CA SER A 167 10.05 -2.33 -26.81
C SER A 167 10.25 -2.22 -25.31
N ILE A 168 11.30 -2.87 -24.79
CA ILE A 168 11.63 -2.76 -23.36
C ILE A 168 12.04 -1.32 -23.02
N GLU A 169 12.63 -0.61 -23.97
CA GLU A 169 12.97 0.80 -23.86
C GLU A 169 11.72 1.66 -23.63
N ASP A 170 10.67 1.49 -24.43
CA ASP A 170 9.42 2.24 -24.28
C ASP A 170 8.73 1.93 -22.94
N ILE A 171 8.69 0.65 -22.56
CA ILE A 171 8.14 0.19 -21.28
C ILE A 171 8.91 0.82 -20.11
N ARG A 172 10.24 0.85 -20.21
CA ARG A 172 11.13 1.45 -19.23
C ARG A 172 10.85 2.95 -19.08
N GLU A 173 10.72 3.70 -20.17
CA GLU A 173 10.38 5.13 -20.11
C GLU A 173 9.04 5.37 -19.41
N LYS A 174 8.03 4.56 -19.73
CA LYS A 174 6.69 4.65 -19.12
C LYS A 174 6.72 4.43 -17.61
N ILE A 175 7.47 3.44 -17.13
CA ILE A 175 7.57 3.12 -15.69
C ILE A 175 8.28 4.22 -14.91
N LEU A 176 9.24 4.92 -15.52
CA LEU A 176 9.99 5.98 -14.86
C LEU A 176 9.18 7.27 -14.62
N LEU A 177 7.99 7.41 -15.21
CA LEU A 177 7.12 8.57 -14.99
C LEU A 177 6.50 8.58 -13.58
N GLU A 178 6.15 7.42 -13.05
CA GLU A 178 5.41 7.30 -11.79
C GLU A 178 6.27 7.63 -10.54
N PRO A 179 7.51 7.13 -10.42
CA PRO A 179 8.42 7.52 -9.34
C PRO A 179 8.68 9.03 -9.24
N HIS A 180 8.82 9.73 -10.38
CA HIS A 180 9.01 11.18 -10.37
C HIS A 180 7.80 11.92 -9.77
N ASN A 181 6.59 11.51 -10.14
CA ASN A 181 5.37 12.11 -9.59
C ASN A 181 5.25 11.85 -8.09
N LYS A 182 5.59 10.64 -7.64
CA LYS A 182 5.61 10.33 -6.21
C LYS A 182 6.66 11.13 -5.44
N LEU A 183 7.86 11.38 -6.00
CA LEU A 183 8.87 12.25 -5.39
C LEU A 183 8.33 13.67 -5.18
N ASN A 184 7.62 14.19 -6.17
CA ASN A 184 6.96 15.49 -6.10
C ASN A 184 5.82 15.51 -5.06
N SER A 185 4.97 14.49 -5.03
CA SER A 185 3.90 14.34 -4.03
C SER A 185 4.45 14.23 -2.62
N ALA A 186 5.59 13.54 -2.45
CA ALA A 186 6.32 13.44 -1.18
C ALA A 186 7.09 14.71 -0.84
N LYS A 187 7.10 15.73 -1.71
CA LYS A 187 7.81 17.00 -1.51
C LYS A 187 9.32 16.84 -1.28
N ILE A 188 9.95 15.86 -1.93
CA ILE A 188 11.38 15.52 -1.77
C ILE A 188 12.24 16.13 -2.90
N LEU A 189 11.65 16.67 -3.96
CA LEU A 189 12.42 17.34 -5.01
C LEU A 189 13.12 18.60 -4.47
N GLU A 190 14.13 19.07 -5.19
CA GLU A 190 14.93 20.23 -4.79
C GLU A 190 14.06 21.46 -4.49
N GLY A 191 14.37 22.16 -3.40
CA GLY A 191 13.61 23.33 -2.95
C GLY A 191 12.25 23.03 -2.29
N GLN A 192 11.84 21.76 -2.20
CA GLN A 192 10.61 21.35 -1.53
C GLN A 192 10.80 21.07 -0.03
N LYS A 193 9.69 21.08 0.72
CA LYS A 193 9.65 20.99 2.19
C LYS A 193 10.52 19.86 2.76
N HIS A 194 10.47 18.68 2.14
CA HIS A 194 11.08 17.45 2.67
C HIS A 194 12.37 17.07 1.94
N HIS A 195 12.97 17.96 1.13
CA HIS A 195 14.14 17.64 0.30
C HIS A 195 15.31 17.05 1.09
N GLU A 196 15.80 17.76 2.10
CA GLU A 196 16.97 17.35 2.88
C GLU A 196 16.72 16.06 3.68
N ALA A 197 15.54 15.94 4.30
CA ALA A 197 15.16 14.76 5.05
C ALA A 197 15.00 13.53 4.12
N GLY A 198 14.28 13.72 3.00
CA GLY A 198 14.06 12.69 1.99
C GLY A 198 15.37 12.22 1.35
N LYS A 199 16.31 13.13 1.08
CA LYS A 199 17.65 12.77 0.61
C LYS A 199 18.39 11.86 1.59
N ARG A 200 18.37 12.19 2.89
CA ARG A 200 18.99 11.33 3.92
C ARG A 200 18.34 9.96 4.02
N VAL A 201 17.01 9.89 3.88
CA VAL A 201 16.29 8.61 3.82
C VAL A 201 16.75 7.81 2.61
N ILE A 202 16.74 8.41 1.42
CA ILE A 202 17.16 7.77 0.18
C ILE A 202 18.59 7.24 0.30
N ASP A 203 19.51 8.05 0.81
CA ASP A 203 20.91 7.66 1.01
C ASP A 203 21.05 6.44 1.94
N ALA A 204 20.23 6.39 3.00
CA ALA A 204 20.23 5.27 3.92
C ALA A 204 19.66 4.01 3.25
N LEU A 205 18.51 4.12 2.58
CA LEU A 205 17.87 3.00 1.88
C LEU A 205 18.74 2.45 0.73
N LEU A 206 19.46 3.29 0.00
CA LEU A 206 20.36 2.82 -1.05
C LEU A 206 21.52 1.96 -0.51
N ARG A 207 21.93 2.19 0.75
CA ARG A 207 23.00 1.45 1.44
C ARG A 207 22.51 0.17 2.11
N SER A 208 21.35 0.22 2.76
CA SER A 208 20.87 -0.88 3.61
C SER A 208 19.61 -1.59 3.10
N LYS A 209 19.02 -1.14 1.99
CA LYS A 209 17.69 -1.51 1.45
C LYS A 209 16.50 -1.11 2.34
N GLU A 210 16.65 -1.29 3.63
CA GLU A 210 15.68 -0.93 4.65
C GLU A 210 16.36 -0.25 5.84
N ILE A 211 15.63 0.61 6.54
CA ILE A 211 16.06 1.21 7.82
C ILE A 211 15.00 1.01 8.89
N ASN A 212 15.39 1.05 10.16
CA ASN A 212 14.44 0.96 11.25
C ASN A 212 13.49 2.17 11.26
N ILE A 213 12.21 1.99 11.62
CA ILE A 213 11.24 3.10 11.65
C ILE A 213 11.67 4.24 12.59
N ASP A 214 12.35 3.95 13.70
CA ASP A 214 12.80 5.00 14.62
C ASP A 214 13.98 5.78 14.06
N GLU A 215 14.81 5.16 13.22
CA GLU A 215 15.85 5.86 12.45
C GLU A 215 15.22 6.74 11.39
N PHE A 216 14.25 6.21 10.63
CA PHE A 216 13.48 6.97 9.65
C PHE A 216 12.83 8.21 10.30
N ARG A 217 12.17 8.06 11.45
CA ARG A 217 11.51 9.16 12.18
C ARG A 217 12.48 10.27 12.60
N LYS A 218 13.70 9.92 13.00
CA LYS A 218 14.74 10.89 13.41
C LYS A 218 15.26 11.75 12.26
N LEU A 219 15.02 11.36 11.01
CA LEU A 219 15.45 12.12 9.83
C LEU A 219 14.53 13.31 9.52
N PHE A 220 13.34 13.35 10.12
CA PHE A 220 12.33 14.40 9.94
C PHE A 220 12.18 15.25 11.20
N ALA A 221 11.62 16.46 11.07
CA ALA A 221 11.51 17.37 12.20
C ALA A 221 10.39 16.99 13.17
N ASN A 222 9.32 16.35 12.69
CA ASN A 222 8.15 16.01 13.50
C ASN A 222 7.34 14.87 12.86
N GLU A 223 6.25 14.46 13.54
CA GLU A 223 5.42 13.34 13.09
C GLU A 223 4.60 13.59 11.82
N GLU A 224 4.25 14.84 11.56
CA GLU A 224 3.50 15.24 10.38
C GLU A 224 4.37 15.06 9.14
N GLU A 225 5.62 15.52 9.18
CA GLU A 225 6.51 15.49 8.01
C GLU A 225 6.81 14.08 7.51
N TYR A 226 7.20 13.15 8.39
CA TYR A 226 7.44 11.78 7.93
C TYR A 226 6.13 11.07 7.56
N GLY A 227 5.01 11.43 8.20
CA GLY A 227 3.68 10.96 7.82
C GLY A 227 3.32 11.32 6.38
N GLU A 228 3.50 12.59 6.00
CA GLU A 228 3.28 13.07 4.63
C GLU A 228 4.10 12.25 3.60
N THR A 229 5.35 11.91 3.92
CA THR A 229 6.20 11.13 2.98
C THR A 229 5.78 9.67 2.83
N LEU A 230 5.22 9.05 3.88
CA LEU A 230 4.65 7.70 3.80
C LEU A 230 3.32 7.71 3.03
N GLU A 231 2.48 8.72 3.23
CA GLU A 231 1.21 8.89 2.49
C GLU A 231 1.43 9.09 0.98
N ALA A 232 2.54 9.72 0.59
CA ALA A 232 2.92 9.88 -0.80
C ALA A 232 3.35 8.56 -1.50
N ASN A 233 3.40 7.44 -0.77
CA ASN A 233 3.77 6.11 -1.30
C ASN A 233 5.15 6.08 -1.97
N MET A 234 6.07 6.93 -1.52
CA MET A 234 7.49 6.86 -1.90
C MET A 234 8.23 5.77 -1.11
N PHE A 235 7.86 5.64 0.16
CA PHE A 235 8.42 4.66 1.09
C PHE A 235 7.31 3.75 1.59
N ALA A 236 7.66 2.51 1.90
CA ALA A 236 6.75 1.54 2.51
C ALA A 236 7.18 1.27 3.96
N PHE A 237 6.23 1.29 4.88
CA PHE A 237 6.43 0.83 6.25
C PHE A 237 6.07 -0.65 6.33
N HIS A 238 6.99 -1.47 6.84
CA HIS A 238 6.87 -2.91 7.02
C HIS A 238 6.63 -3.22 8.50
N PRO A 239 5.38 -3.22 8.99
CA PRO A 239 5.07 -3.35 10.41
C PRO A 239 5.51 -4.70 11.00
N SER A 240 5.65 -5.73 10.17
CA SER A 240 6.03 -7.08 10.61
C SER A 240 7.46 -7.15 11.14
N ILE A 241 8.35 -6.31 10.61
CA ILE A 241 9.77 -6.23 10.95
C ILE A 241 10.20 -4.84 11.44
N ASN A 242 9.26 -3.90 11.49
CA ASN A 242 9.42 -2.54 11.99
C ASN A 242 10.46 -1.72 11.22
N THR A 243 10.49 -1.89 9.90
CA THR A 243 11.41 -1.20 8.98
C THR A 243 10.67 -0.36 7.95
N VAL A 244 11.41 0.50 7.27
CA VAL A 244 10.97 1.30 6.12
C VAL A 244 11.88 0.98 4.95
N GLY A 245 11.28 0.74 3.78
CA GLY A 245 11.96 0.52 2.51
C GLY A 245 11.44 1.46 1.42
N PHE A 246 11.99 1.36 0.20
CA PHE A 246 11.33 1.94 -0.96
C PHE A 246 9.98 1.27 -1.18
N GLN A 247 8.99 2.05 -1.63
CA GLN A 247 7.68 1.47 -1.88
C GLN A 247 7.71 0.44 -3.00
N SER A 248 8.57 0.59 -4.03
CA SER A 248 8.72 -0.39 -5.11
C SER A 248 10.14 -0.42 -5.65
N GLN A 249 10.46 -1.50 -6.36
CA GLN A 249 11.71 -1.60 -7.11
C GLN A 249 11.78 -0.59 -8.25
N SER A 250 10.67 -0.22 -8.88
CA SER A 250 10.63 0.83 -9.91
C SER A 250 11.07 2.20 -9.34
N ILE A 251 10.69 2.52 -8.10
CA ILE A 251 11.18 3.72 -7.38
C ILE A 251 12.68 3.62 -7.11
N GLU A 252 13.15 2.49 -6.55
CA GLU A 252 14.58 2.31 -6.27
C GLU A 252 15.41 2.42 -7.56
N TYR A 253 14.97 1.78 -8.63
CA TYR A 253 15.61 1.81 -9.93
C TYR A 253 15.67 3.24 -10.50
N TYR A 254 14.55 3.99 -10.45
CA TYR A 254 14.52 5.40 -10.85
C TYR A 254 15.54 6.22 -10.06
N ILE A 255 15.56 6.06 -8.73
CA ILE A 255 16.48 6.79 -7.86
C ILE A 255 17.93 6.45 -8.21
N ARG A 256 18.30 5.17 -8.32
CA ARG A 256 19.68 4.75 -8.66
C ARG A 256 20.13 5.30 -10.00
N LYS A 257 19.27 5.31 -11.01
CA LYS A 257 19.54 5.87 -12.35
C LYS A 257 19.78 7.37 -12.32
N ASN A 258 19.07 8.08 -11.44
CA ASN A 258 19.14 9.53 -11.31
C ASN A 258 19.97 9.96 -10.09
N TYR A 259 20.67 9.07 -9.38
CA TYR A 259 21.30 9.37 -8.09
C TYR A 259 22.51 10.30 -8.24
N ASP A 260 23.34 10.07 -9.26
CA ASP A 260 24.40 11.02 -9.63
C ASP A 260 23.81 12.38 -10.08
N GLY A 261 22.55 12.38 -10.54
CA GLY A 261 21.75 13.55 -10.90
C GLY A 261 20.79 14.05 -9.83
N PHE A 262 20.78 13.51 -8.60
CA PHE A 262 19.98 14.05 -7.50
C PHE A 262 20.56 15.38 -6.98
N ALA A 263 21.77 15.73 -7.44
CA ALA A 263 22.35 17.07 -7.35
C ALA A 263 21.93 17.99 -8.51
N ASP A 264 21.37 17.47 -9.61
CA ASP A 264 21.15 18.17 -10.89
C ASP A 264 19.76 17.85 -11.53
N LEU A 265 18.75 17.51 -10.75
CA LEU A 265 17.39 17.14 -11.22
C LEU A 265 16.59 18.40 -11.66
N VAL A 266 17.17 19.17 -12.57
CA VAL A 266 16.64 20.43 -13.12
C VAL A 266 16.20 20.30 -14.59
N SER A 267 16.56 19.25 -15.33
CA SER A 267 16.41 19.29 -16.81
C SER A 267 15.32 18.43 -17.45
N LEU A 268 14.68 17.48 -16.74
CA LEU A 268 13.67 16.63 -17.39
C LEU A 268 12.31 17.30 -17.59
N SER A 269 12.03 18.42 -16.90
CA SER A 269 10.79 19.19 -17.12
C SER A 269 10.83 20.12 -18.35
N SER A 270 12.01 20.40 -18.94
CA SER A 270 12.11 21.33 -20.07
C SER A 270 11.84 20.69 -21.43
N ASN A 271 11.95 19.36 -21.57
CA ASN A 271 11.82 18.69 -22.87
C ASN A 271 10.40 18.22 -23.20
N TYR A 272 9.51 18.13 -22.21
CA TYR A 272 8.11 17.70 -22.43
C TYR A 272 7.15 18.84 -22.77
N ALA A 273 7.56 20.10 -22.63
CA ALA A 273 6.75 21.26 -23.01
C ALA A 273 6.93 21.71 -24.47
N SER A 274 7.85 21.09 -25.23
CA SER A 274 8.24 21.58 -26.57
C SER A 274 7.79 20.73 -27.75
N THR A 275 7.14 19.57 -27.56
CA THR A 275 6.70 18.72 -28.68
C THR A 275 5.21 18.82 -29.02
N SER A 276 4.43 19.66 -28.32
CA SER A 276 3.07 20.02 -28.75
C SER A 276 3.05 21.32 -29.55
N LYS A 277 3.71 21.34 -30.71
CA LYS A 277 3.48 22.33 -31.79
C LYS A 277 4.23 21.91 -33.06
N SER A 278 3.53 21.16 -33.91
CA SER A 278 3.64 21.23 -35.38
C SER A 278 2.45 20.53 -36.00
#